data_AF-A0A642UQM9-F1
#
_entry.id   AF-A0A642UQM9-F1
#
_cell.length_a   1.000
_cell.length_b   1.000
_cell.length_c   1.000
_cell.angle_alpha   90.00
_cell.angle_beta   90.00
_cell.angle_gamma   90.00
#
_symmetry.space_group_name_H-M   'P 1'
#
loop_
_entity.id
_entity.type
_entity.pdbx_description
1 polymer ?
#
loop_
_entity_poly.entity_id
_entity_poly.type
_entity_poly.pdbx_seq_one_letter_code
_entity_poly.pdbx_strand_id
1 'polypeptide(L)'
;MTTVHDEEQILNDVEEAEESFLEVYIRFNADSDKDYCFQLKSTTTFKDLLNIFNMLPLALRPSVFYNRMPLGFKVSTSPGYLTEDGNFLFDANAEKIVKSVPQDEEVSKHCWPGQLILPIWEFNSFGYYAFVAFLLTWLYTDLPDFISPTPGICLTNQVAHAMIWASKYFGYTNLAVKLQRDLFEESSVTAQCFYFAFHLFKCFAIFVSLYFGIFNPIKLFRLTPGSVKLKITREELLSIGWTGTAKADINDYRDYYRDYKIKEHGGMVSAHRAGLFSKLGNLGTQLGEGEGYNTPIDQKSTLKDDLEGSKLVLNYEYFTQLGLTFAMYIQDKEGQELVDCIKQYRRYGLLHANKKLKDIVAHRKSLQPPSDNAQSILENERLERKAATQRWARGEFDKKPSDEAANPDKSIESEKVE
;
A
#
# COMPACT_ATOMS: atom_id res chain seq x y z
N MET A 1 29.20 -24.59 36.93
CA MET A 1 29.67 -23.33 36.29
C MET A 1 28.69 -23.04 35.16
N THR A 2 27.54 -22.50 35.53
CA THR A 2 26.34 -22.24 34.70
C THR A 2 25.66 -21.02 35.32
N THR A 3 26.40 -19.92 35.49
CA THR A 3 26.05 -18.90 36.49
C THR A 3 26.41 -17.47 36.08
N VAL A 4 26.46 -17.17 34.78
CA VAL A 4 26.47 -15.76 34.33
C VAL A 4 25.69 -15.63 33.03
N HIS A 5 25.98 -16.51 32.06
CA HIS A 5 25.30 -16.46 30.76
C HIS A 5 23.82 -16.85 30.82
N ASP A 6 23.50 -17.86 31.65
CA ASP A 6 22.11 -18.29 31.89
C ASP A 6 21.33 -17.25 32.70
N GLU A 7 21.98 -16.53 33.62
CA GLU A 7 21.34 -15.49 34.43
C GLU A 7 21.05 -14.22 33.61
N GLU A 8 21.98 -13.80 32.74
CA GLU A 8 21.74 -12.71 31.77
C GLU A 8 20.64 -13.05 30.77
N GLN A 9 20.59 -14.31 30.31
CA GLN A 9 19.55 -14.75 29.39
C GLN A 9 18.18 -14.80 30.07
N ILE A 10 18.10 -15.30 31.31
CA ILE A 10 16.88 -15.27 32.11
C ILE A 10 16.44 -13.83 32.42
N LEU A 11 17.37 -12.92 32.72
CA LEU A 11 17.05 -11.51 32.95
C LEU A 11 16.55 -10.81 31.69
N ASN A 12 17.16 -11.05 30.53
CA ASN A 12 16.69 -10.53 29.25
C ASN A 12 15.32 -11.12 28.86
N ASP A 13 15.11 -12.41 29.08
CA ASP A 13 13.83 -13.09 28.80
C ASP A 13 12.72 -12.59 29.74
N VAL A 14 13.06 -12.19 30.98
CA VAL A 14 12.13 -11.57 31.95
C VAL A 14 11.86 -10.10 31.61
N GLU A 15 12.86 -9.33 31.17
CA GLU A 15 12.66 -7.95 30.68
C GLU A 15 11.82 -7.92 29.39
N GLU A 16 12.04 -8.86 28.45
CA GLU A 16 11.19 -8.99 27.25
C GLU A 16 9.75 -9.43 27.59
N ALA A 17 9.54 -10.18 28.67
CA ALA A 17 8.21 -10.59 29.12
C ALA A 17 7.41 -9.45 29.79
N GLU A 18 8.08 -8.39 30.28
CA GLU A 18 7.44 -7.20 30.86
C GLU A 18 7.25 -6.04 29.86
N GLU A 19 7.89 -6.11 28.69
CA GLU A 19 7.74 -5.08 27.65
C GLU A 19 6.40 -5.20 26.90
N SER A 20 5.49 -4.28 27.19
CA SER A 20 4.27 -4.12 26.40
C SER A 20 4.60 -3.62 24.99
N PHE A 21 4.15 -4.36 23.96
CA PHE A 21 4.29 -3.98 22.56
C PHE A 21 3.00 -3.41 21.97
N LEU A 22 3.15 -2.46 21.06
CA LEU A 22 2.09 -1.86 20.27
C LEU A 22 2.37 -2.07 18.79
N GLU A 23 1.42 -2.69 18.06
CA GLU A 23 1.50 -2.72 16.60
C GLU A 23 0.90 -1.45 16.01
N VAL A 24 1.59 -0.82 15.06
CA VAL A 24 1.11 0.34 14.29
C VAL A 24 1.43 0.13 12.81
N TYR A 25 0.83 0.94 11.94
CA TYR A 25 1.11 0.90 10.50
C TYR A 25 1.73 2.21 10.05
N ILE A 26 2.68 2.17 9.12
CA ILE A 26 3.32 3.36 8.56
C ILE A 26 3.19 3.33 7.04
N ARG A 27 2.58 4.39 6.47
CA ARG A 27 2.48 4.58 5.02
C ARG A 27 3.70 5.34 4.50
N PHE A 28 4.54 4.70 3.72
CA PHE A 28 5.60 5.40 2.99
C PHE A 28 5.10 5.87 1.63
N ASN A 29 5.72 6.92 1.07
CA ASN A 29 5.43 7.42 -0.28
C ASN A 29 3.98 7.84 -0.59
N ALA A 30 3.11 8.03 0.42
CA ALA A 30 1.68 8.23 0.21
C ALA A 30 1.02 7.09 -0.60
N ASP A 31 1.61 5.89 -0.54
CA ASP A 31 1.16 4.71 -1.29
C ASP A 31 0.27 3.84 -0.39
N SER A 32 -1.03 3.83 -0.65
CA SER A 32 -2.02 3.08 0.14
C SER A 32 -1.79 1.58 0.16
N ASP A 33 -1.10 1.04 -0.83
CA ASP A 33 -0.89 -0.40 -0.97
C ASP A 33 0.28 -0.88 -0.09
N LYS A 34 0.98 0.07 0.56
CA LYS A 34 2.24 -0.13 1.29
C LYS A 34 2.17 0.38 2.72
N ASP A 35 1.07 0.07 3.41
CA ASP A 35 0.93 0.32 4.85
C ASP A 35 1.64 -0.77 5.64
N TYR A 36 2.90 -0.57 5.98
CA TYR A 36 3.72 -1.60 6.64
C TYR A 36 3.46 -1.64 8.15
N CYS A 37 3.34 -2.84 8.69
CA CYS A 37 3.15 -3.07 10.11
C CYS A 37 4.49 -3.05 10.85
N PHE A 38 4.51 -2.28 11.95
CA PHE A 38 5.63 -2.17 12.87
C PHE A 38 5.19 -2.56 14.28
N GLN A 39 6.01 -3.34 14.97
CA GLN A 39 5.83 -3.67 16.38
C GLN A 39 6.76 -2.80 17.21
N LEU A 40 6.18 -1.86 17.96
CA LEU A 40 6.90 -0.87 18.74
C LEU A 40 6.84 -1.20 20.23
N LYS A 41 7.85 -0.81 20.98
CA LYS A 41 7.78 -0.85 22.46
C LYS A 41 6.86 0.27 22.94
N SER A 42 6.19 0.08 24.07
CA SER A 42 5.28 1.09 24.64
C SER A 42 5.96 2.44 24.94
N THR A 43 7.29 2.40 25.17
CA THR A 43 8.16 3.56 25.44
C THR A 43 8.69 4.25 24.17
N THR A 44 8.41 3.71 22.97
CA THR A 44 8.91 4.27 21.70
C THR A 44 8.25 5.61 21.42
N THR A 45 9.05 6.64 21.15
CA THR A 45 8.56 7.98 20.78
C THR A 45 8.39 8.12 19.27
N PHE A 46 7.62 9.11 18.82
CA PHE A 46 7.50 9.40 17.39
C PHE A 46 8.85 9.74 16.74
N LYS A 47 9.75 10.40 17.47
CA LYS A 47 11.08 10.76 17.00
C LYS A 47 11.95 9.52 16.72
N ASP A 48 11.82 8.47 17.52
CA ASP A 48 12.57 7.23 17.33
C ASP A 48 12.22 6.54 16.00
N LEU A 49 11.00 6.74 15.49
CA LEU A 49 10.57 6.23 14.19
C LEU A 49 11.38 6.82 13.02
N LEU A 50 12.06 7.96 13.20
CA LEU A 50 12.98 8.49 12.18
C LEU A 50 14.14 7.52 11.90
N ASN A 51 14.49 6.64 12.85
CA ASN A 51 15.54 5.63 12.65
C ASN A 51 15.22 4.66 11.50
N ILE A 52 13.93 4.44 11.19
CA ILE A 52 13.50 3.62 10.05
C ILE A 52 14.12 4.14 8.75
N PHE A 53 14.17 5.46 8.55
CA PHE A 53 14.68 6.11 7.34
C PHE A 53 16.21 6.11 7.25
N ASN A 54 16.89 5.94 8.37
CA ASN A 54 18.34 5.78 8.42
C ASN A 54 18.76 4.34 8.15
N MET A 55 17.98 3.38 8.67
CA MET A 55 18.32 1.96 8.54
C MET A 55 17.94 1.39 7.18
N LEU A 56 16.70 1.61 6.72
CA LEU A 56 16.21 0.95 5.49
C LEU A 56 16.91 1.49 4.23
N PRO A 57 17.34 0.63 3.28
CA PRO A 57 18.04 1.04 2.07
C PRO A 57 17.04 1.35 0.95
N LEU A 58 15.85 1.81 1.35
CA LEU A 58 14.70 2.03 0.49
C LEU A 58 14.49 3.53 0.31
N ALA A 59 14.00 3.90 -0.87
CA ALA A 59 13.56 5.27 -1.12
C ALA A 59 12.13 5.38 -0.59
N LEU A 60 12.01 5.78 0.68
CA LEU A 60 10.73 5.90 1.39
C LEU A 60 10.09 7.30 1.25
N ARG A 61 10.74 8.19 0.50
CA ARG A 61 10.24 9.52 0.14
C ARG A 61 9.43 9.49 -1.16
N PRO A 62 8.36 10.31 -1.29
CA PRO A 62 7.47 10.27 -2.46
C PRO A 62 8.18 10.48 -3.80
N SER A 63 9.12 11.42 -3.85
CA SER A 63 9.92 11.70 -5.04
C SER A 63 11.30 12.24 -4.70
N VAL A 64 12.15 12.42 -5.72
CA VAL A 64 13.51 12.97 -5.53
C VAL A 64 13.53 14.41 -5.02
N PHE A 65 12.40 15.12 -5.19
CA PHE A 65 12.23 16.52 -4.82
C PHE A 65 11.82 16.70 -3.36
N TYR A 66 11.68 15.64 -2.60
CA TYR A 66 11.50 15.72 -1.15
C TYR A 66 12.82 15.49 -0.42
N ASN A 67 12.94 16.10 0.76
CA ASN A 67 14.04 15.81 1.67
C ASN A 67 14.09 14.32 1.99
N ARG A 68 15.30 13.80 2.24
CA ARG A 68 15.49 12.35 2.46
C ARG A 68 14.85 11.89 3.78
N MET A 69 14.90 12.73 4.80
CA MET A 69 14.28 12.49 6.09
C MET A 69 12.96 13.27 6.16
N PRO A 70 11.88 12.67 6.68
CA PRO A 70 10.69 13.44 7.01
C PRO A 70 10.96 14.36 8.21
N LEU A 71 10.18 15.43 8.33
CA LEU A 71 10.26 16.38 9.45
C LEU A 71 9.73 15.79 10.76
N GLY A 72 8.88 14.78 10.66
CA GLY A 72 8.21 14.13 11.78
C GLY A 72 7.05 13.29 11.28
N PHE A 73 6.09 13.04 12.15
CA PHE A 73 4.94 12.18 11.88
C PHE A 73 3.62 12.85 12.26
N LYS A 74 2.56 12.42 11.57
CA LYS A 74 1.16 12.70 11.89
C LYS A 74 0.40 11.37 11.98
N VAL A 75 -0.71 11.34 12.70
CA VAL A 75 -1.52 10.12 12.88
C VAL A 75 -2.80 10.26 12.07
N SER A 76 -3.16 9.24 11.30
CA SER A 76 -4.44 9.20 10.60
C SER A 76 -5.57 8.95 11.60
N THR A 77 -6.57 9.82 11.60
CA THR A 77 -7.79 9.68 12.41
C THR A 77 -8.99 9.37 11.53
N SER A 78 -8.75 8.84 10.33
CA SER A 78 -9.85 8.42 9.48
C SER A 78 -10.58 7.22 10.09
N PRO A 79 -11.92 7.19 10.13
CA PRO A 79 -12.68 6.14 10.79
C PRO A 79 -12.34 4.71 10.32
N GLY A 80 -12.07 4.55 9.02
CA GLY A 80 -11.72 3.28 8.40
C GLY A 80 -12.94 2.43 8.01
N TYR A 81 -12.68 1.13 7.80
CA TYR A 81 -13.67 0.13 7.38
C TYR A 81 -13.68 -1.02 8.37
N LEU A 82 -14.86 -1.39 8.86
CA LEU A 82 -15.07 -2.53 9.75
C LEU A 82 -15.30 -3.79 8.91
N THR A 83 -14.41 -4.76 9.02
CA THR A 83 -14.50 -6.06 8.33
C THR A 83 -15.57 -6.97 8.92
N GLU A 84 -15.93 -8.05 8.20
CA GLU A 84 -16.97 -9.01 8.62
C GLU A 84 -16.67 -9.67 9.98
N ASP A 85 -15.39 -9.83 10.31
CA ASP A 85 -14.93 -10.46 11.56
C ASP A 85 -14.40 -9.43 12.59
N GLY A 86 -14.71 -8.14 12.42
CA GLY A 86 -14.50 -7.12 13.46
C GLY A 86 -13.15 -6.41 13.44
N ASN A 87 -12.30 -6.62 12.43
CA ASN A 87 -11.06 -5.85 12.29
C ASN A 87 -11.28 -4.54 11.53
N PHE A 88 -10.29 -3.65 11.62
CA PHE A 88 -10.28 -2.37 10.94
C PHE A 88 -9.29 -2.38 9.76
N LEU A 89 -9.74 -1.82 8.64
CA LEU A 89 -8.91 -1.46 7.49
C LEU A 89 -8.92 0.05 7.30
N PHE A 90 -7.87 0.60 6.70
CA PHE A 90 -7.80 2.01 6.39
C PHE A 90 -8.65 2.34 5.16
N ASP A 91 -9.22 3.52 5.15
CA ASP A 91 -9.96 4.03 4.00
C ASP A 91 -9.01 4.70 2.99
N ALA A 92 -9.54 4.96 1.79
CA ALA A 92 -8.79 5.65 0.75
C ALA A 92 -8.37 7.08 1.14
N ASN A 93 -9.09 7.74 2.05
CA ASN A 93 -8.82 9.12 2.47
C ASN A 93 -8.01 9.21 3.77
N ALA A 94 -7.43 8.10 4.26
CA ALA A 94 -6.67 8.06 5.51
C ALA A 94 -5.55 9.11 5.61
N GLU A 95 -5.00 9.54 4.47
CA GLU A 95 -3.95 10.57 4.40
C GLU A 95 -4.44 12.01 4.62
N LYS A 96 -5.74 12.25 4.44
CA LYS A 96 -6.38 13.58 4.50
C LYS A 96 -6.89 13.90 5.89
N ILE A 97 -7.43 12.89 6.59
CA ILE A 97 -7.98 13.04 7.94
C ILE A 97 -6.91 12.67 8.96
N VAL A 98 -6.20 13.68 9.44
CA VAL A 98 -4.96 13.51 10.22
C VAL A 98 -4.92 14.46 11.41
N LYS A 99 -4.28 14.02 12.49
CA LYS A 99 -3.93 14.86 13.64
C LYS A 99 -2.42 15.04 13.74
N SER A 100 -2.00 16.24 14.14
CA SER A 100 -0.62 16.51 14.51
C SER A 100 -0.31 15.88 15.87
N VAL A 101 0.92 15.41 16.05
CA VAL A 101 1.38 14.80 17.30
C VAL A 101 2.74 15.38 17.73
N PRO A 102 2.99 15.54 19.03
CA PRO A 102 4.30 15.90 19.55
C PRO A 102 5.33 14.80 19.24
N GLN A 103 6.50 15.17 18.71
CA GLN A 103 7.47 14.17 18.26
C GLN A 103 8.23 13.49 19.40
N ASP A 104 8.38 14.17 20.54
CA ASP A 104 9.08 13.64 21.72
C ASP A 104 8.14 12.83 22.66
N GLU A 105 6.88 12.62 22.27
CA GLU A 105 5.92 11.81 23.05
C GLU A 105 5.83 10.37 22.53
N GLU A 106 5.41 9.47 23.42
CA GLU A 106 5.23 8.04 23.14
C GLU A 106 4.08 7.80 22.16
N VAL A 107 4.31 6.89 21.22
CA VAL A 107 3.31 6.53 20.20
C VAL A 107 2.04 5.95 20.84
N SER A 108 2.19 5.18 21.91
CA SER A 108 1.11 4.53 22.66
C SER A 108 0.10 5.49 23.28
N LYS A 109 0.49 6.75 23.55
CA LYS A 109 -0.40 7.78 24.08
C LYS A 109 -1.29 8.41 23.01
N HIS A 110 -0.88 8.33 21.74
CA HIS A 110 -1.52 9.04 20.63
C HIS A 110 -2.11 8.13 19.55
N CYS A 111 -1.80 6.83 19.57
CA CYS A 111 -2.29 5.86 18.59
C CYS A 111 -3.03 4.69 19.24
N TRP A 112 -4.16 4.30 18.65
CA TRP A 112 -4.77 3.01 18.88
C TRP A 112 -3.92 1.88 18.31
N PRO A 113 -4.04 0.64 18.84
CA PRO A 113 -3.46 -0.53 18.22
C PRO A 113 -3.89 -0.67 16.75
N GLY A 114 -2.89 -0.81 15.89
CA GLY A 114 -3.04 -0.92 14.44
C GLY A 114 -3.42 0.38 13.72
N GLN A 115 -3.30 1.54 14.35
CA GLN A 115 -3.58 2.82 13.69
C GLN A 115 -2.47 3.22 12.70
N LEU A 116 -2.85 3.98 11.67
CA LEU A 116 -1.94 4.45 10.63
C LEU A 116 -1.20 5.73 11.02
N ILE A 117 0.11 5.71 10.85
CA ILE A 117 1.04 6.83 11.03
C ILE A 117 1.57 7.24 9.65
N LEU A 118 1.69 8.54 9.43
CA LEU A 118 2.11 9.12 8.16
C LEU A 118 3.33 10.03 8.38
N PRO A 119 4.45 9.81 7.66
CA PRO A 119 5.57 10.73 7.68
C PRO A 119 5.21 12.08 7.03
N ILE A 120 5.72 13.16 7.61
CA ILE A 120 5.56 14.53 7.11
C ILE A 120 6.77 14.87 6.23
N TRP A 121 6.53 15.01 4.93
CA TRP A 121 7.58 15.29 3.96
C TRP A 121 7.70 16.79 3.67
N GLU A 122 8.93 17.28 3.64
CA GLU A 122 9.24 18.63 3.20
C GLU A 122 9.68 18.64 1.74
N PHE A 123 9.02 19.47 0.94
CA PHE A 123 9.39 19.66 -0.45
C PHE A 123 10.66 20.51 -0.56
N ASN A 124 11.69 19.97 -1.20
CA ASN A 124 12.93 20.67 -1.49
C ASN A 124 12.74 21.56 -2.74
N SER A 125 12.16 22.74 -2.52
CA SER A 125 11.92 23.74 -3.57
C SER A 125 13.19 24.09 -4.34
N PHE A 126 14.33 24.24 -3.63
CA PHE A 126 15.60 24.54 -4.29
C PHE A 126 16.02 23.43 -5.25
N GLY A 127 16.00 22.17 -4.79
CA GLY A 127 16.34 21.02 -5.62
C GLY A 127 15.41 20.88 -6.83
N TYR A 128 14.11 21.11 -6.64
CA TYR A 128 13.13 21.12 -7.72
C TYR A 128 13.42 22.20 -8.77
N TYR A 129 13.55 23.47 -8.36
CA TYR A 129 13.77 24.56 -9.29
C TYR A 129 15.16 24.50 -9.93
N ALA A 130 16.19 24.05 -9.21
CA ALA A 130 17.51 23.81 -9.78
C ALA A 130 17.46 22.72 -10.86
N PHE A 131 16.70 21.65 -10.63
CA PHE A 131 16.50 20.59 -11.61
C PHE A 131 15.70 21.04 -12.84
N VAL A 132 14.62 21.80 -12.62
CA VAL A 132 13.85 22.40 -13.73
C VAL A 132 14.72 23.37 -14.52
N ALA A 133 15.48 24.23 -13.85
CA ALA A 133 16.43 25.15 -14.50
C ALA A 133 17.50 24.40 -15.28
N PHE A 134 18.01 23.28 -14.77
CA PHE A 134 18.92 22.40 -15.49
C PHE A 134 18.28 21.84 -16.77
N LEU A 135 17.05 21.32 -16.71
CA LEU A 135 16.35 20.81 -17.90
C LEU A 135 16.05 21.93 -18.91
N LEU A 136 15.64 23.12 -18.44
CA LEU A 136 15.40 24.28 -19.30
C LEU A 136 16.69 24.80 -19.94
N THR A 137 17.80 24.80 -19.19
CA THR A 137 19.12 25.17 -19.72
C THR A 137 19.56 24.15 -20.76
N TRP A 138 19.33 22.85 -20.52
CA TRP A 138 19.61 21.81 -21.50
C TRP A 138 18.78 22.02 -22.78
N LEU A 139 17.46 22.21 -22.65
CA LEU A 139 16.60 22.53 -23.80
C LEU A 139 17.04 23.80 -24.53
N TYR A 140 17.46 24.83 -23.80
CA TYR A 140 18.01 26.05 -24.39
C TYR A 140 19.26 25.77 -25.22
N THR A 141 20.19 24.95 -24.73
CA THR A 141 21.38 24.58 -25.51
C THR A 141 21.01 23.76 -26.75
N ASP A 142 19.97 22.93 -26.69
CA ASP A 142 19.52 22.10 -27.81
C ASP A 142 18.54 22.83 -28.76
N LEU A 143 18.34 24.14 -28.62
CA LEU A 143 17.49 24.93 -29.53
C LEU A 143 18.00 24.82 -30.98
N PRO A 144 17.10 24.78 -31.99
CA PRO A 144 17.50 24.85 -33.38
C PRO A 144 18.37 26.07 -33.67
N ASP A 145 19.44 25.91 -34.45
CA ASP A 145 20.46 26.95 -34.66
C ASP A 145 19.88 28.21 -35.29
N PHE A 146 18.80 28.09 -36.09
CA PHE A 146 18.13 29.23 -36.71
C PHE A 146 17.27 30.07 -35.75
N ILE A 147 16.98 29.56 -34.53
CA ILE A 147 16.22 30.26 -33.48
C ILE A 147 17.13 30.60 -32.30
N SER A 148 18.18 29.81 -32.08
CA SER A 148 19.08 29.98 -30.94
C SER A 148 19.75 31.36 -30.96
N PRO A 149 19.71 32.13 -29.85
CA PRO A 149 20.51 33.35 -29.71
C PRO A 149 22.02 33.08 -29.72
N THR A 150 22.42 31.84 -29.46
CA THR A 150 23.80 31.35 -29.42
C THR A 150 23.93 30.04 -30.23
N PRO A 151 23.87 30.12 -31.57
CA PRO A 151 23.94 28.93 -32.43
C PRO A 151 25.22 28.11 -32.16
N GLY A 152 25.11 26.79 -32.21
CA GLY A 152 26.24 25.87 -32.01
C GLY A 152 26.66 25.60 -30.55
N ILE A 153 26.01 26.19 -29.53
CA ILE A 153 26.30 25.91 -28.11
C ILE A 153 25.72 24.57 -27.60
N CYS A 154 25.01 23.84 -28.45
CA CYS A 154 24.39 22.56 -28.16
C CYS A 154 25.31 21.64 -27.33
N LEU A 155 24.82 21.20 -26.17
CA LEU A 155 25.58 20.33 -25.27
C LEU A 155 26.02 19.05 -25.98
N THR A 156 25.18 18.56 -26.91
CA THR A 156 25.51 17.42 -27.77
C THR A 156 26.75 17.70 -28.63
N ASN A 157 26.89 18.91 -29.17
CA ASN A 157 28.06 19.32 -29.96
C ASN A 157 29.31 19.41 -29.08
N GLN A 158 29.19 19.91 -27.86
CA GLN A 158 30.31 19.95 -26.91
C GLN A 158 30.78 18.53 -26.50
N VAL A 159 29.84 17.61 -26.28
CA VAL A 159 30.17 16.19 -26.05
C VAL A 159 30.82 15.58 -27.29
N ALA A 160 30.33 15.88 -28.49
CA ALA A 160 30.94 15.42 -29.74
C ALA A 160 32.37 15.96 -29.90
N HIS A 161 32.63 17.24 -29.59
CA HIS A 161 33.98 17.80 -29.55
C HIS A 161 34.90 17.07 -28.56
N ALA A 162 34.41 16.78 -27.35
CA ALA A 162 35.14 16.01 -26.35
C ALA A 162 35.43 14.57 -26.83
N MET A 163 34.48 13.92 -27.49
CA MET A 163 34.63 12.59 -28.07
C MET A 163 35.60 12.56 -29.24
N ILE A 164 35.61 13.58 -30.10
CA ILE A 164 36.60 13.77 -31.17
C ILE A 164 38.00 13.91 -30.55
N TRP A 165 38.14 14.74 -29.53
CA TRP A 165 39.41 14.93 -28.82
C TRP A 165 39.90 13.62 -28.19
N ALA A 166 39.03 12.90 -27.46
CA ALA A 166 39.37 11.62 -26.85
C ALA A 166 39.74 10.57 -27.90
N SER A 167 38.98 10.49 -29.01
CA SER A 167 39.25 9.57 -30.11
C SER A 167 40.62 9.85 -30.75
N LYS A 168 41.01 11.12 -30.90
CA LYS A 168 42.35 11.50 -31.36
C LYS A 168 43.42 11.11 -30.35
N TYR A 169 43.18 11.35 -29.06
CA TYR A 169 44.11 11.02 -27.98
C TYR A 169 44.42 9.51 -27.89
N PHE A 170 43.40 8.66 -28.03
CA PHE A 170 43.55 7.20 -28.00
C PHE A 170 43.90 6.56 -29.36
N GLY A 171 44.19 7.36 -30.40
CA GLY A 171 44.62 6.86 -31.71
C GLY A 171 43.50 6.33 -32.62
N TYR A 172 42.23 6.53 -32.28
CA TYR A 172 41.07 6.19 -33.12
C TYR A 172 40.78 7.29 -34.16
N THR A 173 41.73 7.53 -35.06
CA THR A 173 41.68 8.60 -36.06
C THR A 173 40.48 8.49 -37.01
N ASN A 174 40.14 7.28 -37.46
CA ASN A 174 38.98 7.05 -38.33
C ASN A 174 37.65 7.40 -37.66
N LEU A 175 37.52 7.12 -36.35
CA LEU A 175 36.34 7.49 -35.58
C LEU A 175 36.25 9.01 -35.40
N ALA A 176 37.38 9.64 -35.09
CA ALA A 176 37.47 11.09 -34.95
C ALA A 176 37.08 11.83 -36.24
N VAL A 177 37.52 11.35 -37.41
CA VAL A 177 37.16 11.95 -38.72
C VAL A 177 35.67 11.81 -39.01
N LYS A 178 35.07 10.64 -38.72
CA LYS A 178 33.62 10.44 -38.90
C LYS A 178 32.80 11.36 -38.00
N LEU A 179 33.11 11.39 -36.70
CA LEU A 179 32.47 12.30 -35.74
C LEU A 179 32.64 13.76 -36.13
N GLN A 180 33.80 14.13 -36.66
CA GLN A 180 34.06 15.49 -37.12
C GLN A 180 33.20 15.85 -38.34
N ARG A 181 33.04 14.95 -39.30
CA ARG A 181 32.19 15.18 -40.47
C ARG A 181 30.72 15.35 -40.06
N ASP A 182 30.22 14.45 -39.23
CA ASP A 182 28.82 14.47 -38.78
C ASP A 182 28.49 15.74 -37.96
N LEU A 183 29.49 16.32 -37.27
CA LEU A 183 29.32 17.55 -36.49
C LEU A 183 29.26 18.82 -37.34
N PHE A 184 29.93 18.85 -38.49
CA PHE A 184 30.06 20.04 -39.33
C PHE A 184 29.17 20.01 -40.59
N GLU A 185 28.50 18.90 -40.90
CA GLU A 185 27.49 18.85 -41.96
C GLU A 185 26.24 19.62 -41.52
N GLU A 186 25.84 20.62 -42.33
CA GLU A 186 24.66 21.44 -42.04
C GLU A 186 23.37 20.60 -42.09
N SER A 187 22.65 20.58 -40.97
CA SER A 187 21.37 19.91 -40.88
C SER A 187 20.24 20.81 -41.41
N SER A 188 19.26 20.21 -42.10
CA SER A 188 18.10 20.96 -42.60
C SER A 188 17.24 21.51 -41.44
N VAL A 189 16.57 22.64 -41.67
CA VAL A 189 15.64 23.27 -40.70
C VAL A 189 14.63 22.26 -40.14
N THR A 190 14.07 21.43 -41.03
CA THR A 190 13.12 20.38 -40.64
C THR A 190 13.75 19.35 -39.71
N ALA A 191 14.97 18.89 -40.00
CA ALA A 191 15.67 17.94 -39.14
C ALA A 191 15.97 18.53 -37.76
N GLN A 192 16.36 19.81 -37.69
CA GLN A 192 16.59 20.51 -36.42
C GLN A 192 15.30 20.62 -35.59
N CYS A 193 14.16 20.92 -36.22
CA CYS A 193 12.86 20.93 -35.54
C CYS A 193 12.46 19.56 -34.99
N PHE A 194 12.65 18.48 -35.78
CA PHE A 194 12.37 17.12 -35.31
C PHE A 194 13.29 16.70 -34.16
N TYR A 195 14.58 17.03 -34.24
CA TYR A 195 15.55 16.76 -33.18
C TYR A 195 15.18 17.49 -31.88
N PHE A 196 14.81 18.77 -31.96
CA PHE A 196 14.37 19.53 -30.80
C PHE A 196 13.07 18.99 -30.19
N ALA A 197 12.10 18.57 -31.02
CA ALA A 197 10.86 17.95 -30.55
C ALA A 197 11.14 16.65 -29.76
N PHE A 198 12.11 15.84 -30.21
CA PHE A 198 12.56 14.66 -29.47
C PHE A 198 13.18 15.05 -28.12
N HIS A 199 13.97 16.13 -28.05
CA HIS A 199 14.52 16.61 -26.79
C HIS A 199 13.47 17.11 -25.81
N LEU A 200 12.45 17.82 -26.28
CA LEU A 200 11.30 18.21 -25.45
C LEU A 200 10.64 16.98 -24.83
N PHE A 201 10.35 15.96 -25.64
CA PHE A 201 9.78 14.71 -25.14
C PHE A 201 10.70 14.01 -24.15
N LYS A 202 12.01 13.93 -24.44
CA LYS A 202 13.02 13.35 -23.55
C LYS A 202 13.08 14.05 -22.20
N CYS A 203 13.20 15.38 -22.19
CA CYS A 203 13.25 16.17 -20.95
C CYS A 203 11.94 16.05 -20.16
N PHE A 204 10.80 16.03 -20.84
CA PHE A 204 9.49 15.77 -20.23
C PHE A 204 9.43 14.37 -19.60
N ALA A 205 9.87 13.33 -20.31
CA ALA A 205 9.91 11.96 -19.81
C ALA A 205 10.83 11.82 -18.59
N ILE A 206 12.01 12.46 -18.61
CA ILE A 206 12.92 12.50 -17.46
C ILE A 206 12.26 13.20 -16.27
N PHE A 207 11.64 14.37 -16.50
CA PHE A 207 10.93 15.13 -15.46
C PHE A 207 9.83 14.29 -14.82
N VAL A 208 8.92 13.73 -15.61
CA VAL A 208 7.81 12.88 -15.16
C VAL A 208 8.34 11.67 -14.38
N SER A 209 9.38 11.00 -14.88
CA SER A 209 9.96 9.83 -14.22
C SER A 209 10.52 10.14 -12.83
N LEU A 210 11.13 11.31 -12.65
CA LEU A 210 11.66 11.75 -11.35
C LEU A 210 10.58 12.33 -10.44
N TYR A 211 9.59 13.02 -11.01
CA TYR A 211 8.48 13.63 -10.28
C TYR A 211 7.58 12.57 -9.63
N PHE A 212 7.23 11.52 -10.37
CA PHE A 212 6.45 10.39 -9.84
C PHE A 212 7.30 9.34 -9.11
N GLY A 213 8.62 9.54 -9.01
CA GLY A 213 9.50 8.62 -8.29
C GLY A 213 9.70 7.24 -8.94
N ILE A 214 9.37 7.10 -10.23
CA ILE A 214 9.61 5.87 -11.03
C ILE A 214 11.10 5.52 -11.04
N PHE A 215 11.96 6.55 -11.05
CA PHE A 215 13.40 6.40 -11.05
C PHE A 215 14.05 7.19 -9.91
N ASN A 216 14.99 6.56 -9.18
CA ASN A 216 15.79 7.22 -8.15
C ASN A 216 17.28 7.21 -8.53
N PRO A 217 17.79 8.27 -9.19
CA PRO A 217 19.17 8.37 -9.66
C PRO A 217 20.19 8.34 -8.51
N ILE A 218 19.79 8.72 -7.29
CA ILE A 218 20.68 8.70 -6.12
C ILE A 218 21.14 7.27 -5.80
N LYS A 219 20.28 6.26 -6.05
CA LYS A 219 20.67 4.84 -5.91
C LYS A 219 21.67 4.39 -6.97
N LEU A 220 21.56 4.92 -8.20
CA LEU A 220 22.42 4.54 -9.32
C LEU A 220 23.80 5.17 -9.21
N PHE A 221 23.86 6.47 -8.93
CA PHE A 221 25.12 7.21 -8.95
C PHE A 221 25.85 7.27 -7.60
N ARG A 222 25.21 6.78 -6.51
CA ARG A 222 25.80 6.64 -5.16
C ARG A 222 26.68 7.83 -4.74
N LEU A 223 26.26 9.05 -5.10
CA LEU A 223 27.08 10.25 -4.99
C LEU A 223 27.36 10.66 -3.52
N THR A 224 26.75 9.98 -2.55
CA THR A 224 26.97 10.20 -1.12
C THR A 224 27.64 8.97 -0.50
N PRO A 225 28.94 9.03 -0.18
CA PRO A 225 29.62 7.96 0.55
C PRO A 225 29.04 7.85 1.96
N GLY A 226 28.55 6.67 2.36
CA GLY A 226 28.45 6.31 3.78
C GLY A 226 27.09 6.28 4.49
N SER A 227 25.95 6.53 3.83
CA SER A 227 24.69 6.73 4.58
C SER A 227 23.64 5.61 4.52
N VAL A 228 23.92 4.48 3.85
CA VAL A 228 22.97 3.36 3.77
C VAL A 228 23.74 2.04 3.72
N LYS A 229 23.59 1.21 4.76
CA LYS A 229 24.11 -0.17 4.73
C LYS A 229 23.35 -0.96 3.67
N LEU A 230 24.08 -1.54 2.70
CA LEU A 230 23.50 -2.33 1.59
C LEU A 230 22.95 -3.69 2.04
N LYS A 231 23.42 -4.19 3.17
CA LYS A 231 22.95 -5.43 3.78
C LYS A 231 22.40 -5.08 5.15
N ILE A 232 21.10 -5.24 5.30
CA ILE A 232 20.43 -5.12 6.59
C ILE A 232 20.24 -6.53 7.11
N THR A 233 20.61 -6.76 8.37
CA THR A 233 20.40 -8.07 9.01
C THR A 233 18.97 -8.19 9.53
N ARG A 234 18.52 -9.41 9.84
CA ARG A 234 17.18 -9.62 10.39
C ARG A 234 17.03 -8.91 11.74
N GLU A 235 18.09 -8.91 12.53
CA GLU A 235 18.15 -8.29 13.85
C GLU A 235 18.00 -6.76 13.75
N GLU A 236 18.61 -6.13 12.74
CA GLU A 236 18.42 -4.69 12.47
C GLU A 236 16.96 -4.37 12.08
N LEU A 237 16.31 -5.21 11.27
CA LEU A 237 14.89 -5.06 10.94
C LEU A 237 13.99 -5.25 12.18
N LEU A 238 14.30 -6.23 13.02
CA LEU A 238 13.58 -6.44 14.28
C LEU A 238 13.78 -5.27 15.25
N SER A 239 14.97 -4.65 15.27
CA SER A 239 15.26 -3.52 16.15
C SER A 239 14.43 -2.27 15.84
N ILE A 240 14.01 -2.09 14.58
CA ILE A 240 13.07 -1.03 14.19
C ILE A 240 11.61 -1.48 14.25
N GLY A 241 11.34 -2.70 14.70
CA GLY A 241 9.99 -3.27 14.78
C GLY A 241 9.43 -3.77 13.45
N TRP A 242 10.23 -3.93 12.39
CA TRP A 242 9.72 -4.31 11.08
C TRP A 242 9.18 -5.75 11.05
N THR A 243 7.88 -5.91 10.77
CA THR A 243 7.23 -7.23 10.74
C THR A 243 7.23 -7.90 9.36
N GLY A 244 7.56 -7.15 8.30
CA GLY A 244 7.51 -7.64 6.91
C GLY A 244 6.10 -7.83 6.35
N THR A 245 5.07 -7.35 7.04
CA THR A 245 3.67 -7.45 6.58
C THR A 245 3.12 -6.06 6.27
N ALA A 246 2.35 -5.96 5.19
CA ALA A 246 1.57 -4.76 4.86
C ALA A 246 0.08 -5.02 5.10
N LYS A 247 -0.66 -3.98 5.53
CA LYS A 247 -2.12 -4.01 5.64
C LYS A 247 -2.73 -4.17 4.24
N ALA A 248 -3.79 -4.96 4.12
CA ALA A 248 -4.58 -4.99 2.89
C ALA A 248 -5.48 -3.76 2.77
N ASP A 249 -5.73 -3.34 1.55
CA ASP A 249 -6.83 -2.42 1.25
C ASP A 249 -8.18 -3.17 1.34
N ILE A 250 -9.28 -2.43 1.16
CA ILE A 250 -10.63 -2.98 1.27
C ILE A 250 -10.92 -3.99 0.14
N ASN A 251 -10.34 -3.80 -1.05
CA ASN A 251 -10.60 -4.65 -2.21
C ASN A 251 -9.84 -5.98 -2.10
N ASP A 252 -8.54 -5.93 -1.80
CA ASP A 252 -7.70 -7.08 -1.49
C ASP A 252 -8.31 -7.92 -0.37
N TYR A 253 -8.82 -7.28 0.69
CA TYR A 253 -9.51 -7.98 1.76
C TYR A 253 -10.74 -8.72 1.26
N ARG A 254 -11.61 -8.06 0.49
CA ARG A 254 -12.84 -8.66 -0.03
C ARG A 254 -12.56 -9.88 -0.90
N ASP A 255 -11.58 -9.76 -1.79
CA ASP A 255 -11.23 -10.84 -2.72
C ASP A 255 -10.61 -12.01 -1.95
N TYR A 256 -9.64 -11.73 -1.06
CA TYR A 256 -9.02 -12.76 -0.23
C TYR A 256 -10.04 -13.46 0.69
N TYR A 257 -10.94 -12.70 1.33
CA TYR A 257 -11.95 -13.25 2.24
C TYR A 257 -12.95 -14.17 1.52
N ARG A 258 -13.39 -13.77 0.32
CA ARG A 258 -14.26 -14.60 -0.53
C ARG A 258 -13.60 -15.92 -0.86
N ASP A 259 -12.38 -15.87 -1.38
CA ASP A 259 -11.62 -17.07 -1.74
C ASP A 259 -11.38 -17.97 -0.54
N TYR A 260 -11.02 -17.39 0.60
CA TYR A 260 -10.81 -18.11 1.85
C TYR A 260 -12.08 -18.84 2.29
N LYS A 261 -13.23 -18.15 2.37
CA LYS A 261 -14.49 -18.76 2.82
C LYS A 261 -15.07 -19.77 1.83
N ILE A 262 -14.88 -19.57 0.53
CA ILE A 262 -15.29 -20.55 -0.49
C ILE A 262 -14.46 -21.84 -0.36
N LYS A 263 -13.14 -21.72 -0.14
CA LYS A 263 -12.27 -22.87 0.09
C LYS A 263 -12.65 -23.62 1.37
N GLU A 264 -12.98 -22.89 2.44
CA GLU A 264 -13.44 -23.45 3.72
C GLU A 264 -14.70 -24.32 3.56
N HIS A 265 -15.61 -23.95 2.64
CA HIS A 265 -16.83 -24.71 2.36
C HIS A 265 -16.64 -25.86 1.35
N GLY A 266 -15.40 -26.15 0.92
CA GLY A 266 -15.11 -27.22 -0.04
C GLY A 266 -15.40 -26.84 -1.51
N GLY A 267 -15.41 -25.54 -1.83
CA GLY A 267 -15.51 -25.02 -3.19
C GLY A 267 -16.82 -24.29 -3.51
N MET A 268 -16.88 -23.74 -4.73
CA MET A 268 -17.93 -22.80 -5.18
C MET A 268 -19.35 -23.37 -5.05
N VAL A 269 -19.54 -24.65 -5.41
CA VAL A 269 -20.87 -25.29 -5.42
C VAL A 269 -21.40 -25.50 -4.00
N SER A 270 -20.55 -25.93 -3.08
CA SER A 270 -20.91 -26.14 -1.68
C SER A 270 -21.18 -24.82 -0.97
N ALA A 271 -20.37 -23.80 -1.24
CA ALA A 271 -20.59 -22.42 -0.78
C ALA A 271 -21.96 -21.87 -1.25
N HIS A 272 -22.34 -22.15 -2.51
CA HIS A 272 -23.63 -21.71 -3.05
C HIS A 272 -24.80 -22.36 -2.31
N ARG A 273 -24.74 -23.68 -2.11
CA ARG A 273 -25.77 -24.43 -1.38
C ARG A 273 -25.90 -23.98 0.07
N ALA A 274 -24.80 -23.50 0.68
CA ALA A 274 -24.79 -22.94 2.03
C ALA A 274 -25.31 -21.48 2.11
N GLY A 275 -25.67 -20.86 0.98
CA GLY A 275 -26.11 -19.46 0.94
C GLY A 275 -25.01 -18.46 1.27
N LEU A 276 -23.74 -18.82 1.04
CA LEU A 276 -22.59 -17.99 1.42
C LEU A 276 -22.52 -16.70 0.57
N PHE A 277 -22.93 -16.73 -0.70
CA PHE A 277 -22.79 -15.60 -1.63
C PHE A 277 -23.58 -14.35 -1.22
N SER A 278 -24.74 -14.50 -0.58
CA SER A 278 -25.49 -13.36 -0.05
C SER A 278 -24.73 -12.65 1.06
N LYS A 279 -23.99 -13.40 1.90
CA LYS A 279 -23.09 -12.83 2.92
C LYS A 279 -21.83 -12.22 2.31
N LEU A 280 -21.25 -12.86 1.29
CA LEU A 280 -20.06 -12.36 0.58
C LEU A 280 -20.30 -11.09 -0.25
N GLY A 281 -21.57 -10.74 -0.50
CA GLY A 281 -21.97 -9.47 -1.10
C GLY A 281 -21.76 -8.26 -0.20
N ASN A 282 -21.71 -8.45 1.13
CA ASN A 282 -21.60 -7.38 2.12
C ASN A 282 -20.57 -7.75 3.20
N LEU A 283 -19.27 -7.63 2.90
CA LEU A 283 -18.15 -8.08 3.74
C LEU A 283 -17.63 -7.01 4.72
N GLY A 284 -18.53 -6.43 5.50
CA GLY A 284 -18.22 -5.36 6.42
C GLY A 284 -18.87 -4.03 6.05
N THR A 285 -18.46 -2.94 6.71
CA THR A 285 -19.16 -1.67 6.65
C THR A 285 -18.24 -0.46 6.83
N GLN A 286 -18.54 0.66 6.17
CA GLN A 286 -17.72 1.87 6.25
C GLN A 286 -18.00 2.59 7.57
N LEU A 287 -16.97 2.99 8.30
CA LEU A 287 -17.14 3.73 9.55
C LEU A 287 -17.22 5.25 9.28
N GLY A 288 -18.00 5.95 10.10
CA GLY A 288 -18.22 7.38 10.02
C GLY A 288 -17.51 8.18 11.11
N GLU A 289 -17.74 9.48 11.15
CA GLU A 289 -17.14 10.37 12.15
C GLU A 289 -17.49 9.97 13.59
N GLY A 290 -16.48 9.96 14.46
CA GLY A 290 -16.53 9.48 15.84
C GLY A 290 -16.45 7.96 16.00
N GLU A 291 -16.28 7.21 14.90
CA GLU A 291 -16.15 5.74 14.92
C GLU A 291 -14.74 5.29 14.55
N GLY A 292 -14.39 4.05 14.91
CA GLY A 292 -13.12 3.43 14.53
C GLY A 292 -11.93 4.31 14.93
N TYR A 293 -10.92 4.45 14.07
CA TYR A 293 -9.71 5.23 14.41
C TYR A 293 -9.95 6.74 14.59
N ASN A 294 -11.17 7.24 14.36
CA ASN A 294 -11.55 8.60 14.69
C ASN A 294 -11.94 8.78 16.16
N THR A 295 -12.11 7.70 16.93
CA THR A 295 -12.37 7.75 18.36
C THR A 295 -11.16 8.35 19.12
N PRO A 296 -11.35 9.37 19.99
CA PRO A 296 -10.28 9.86 20.87
C PRO A 296 -9.83 8.82 21.90
N ILE A 297 -8.52 8.71 22.14
CA ILE A 297 -7.94 7.73 23.10
C ILE A 297 -8.41 7.98 24.53
N ASP A 298 -8.68 9.24 24.89
CA ASP A 298 -9.15 9.62 26.23
C ASP A 298 -10.62 9.24 26.47
N GLN A 299 -11.34 8.82 25.43
CA GLN A 299 -12.75 8.44 25.56
C GLN A 299 -12.85 7.07 26.21
N LYS A 300 -13.43 7.04 27.42
CA LYS A 300 -13.76 5.79 28.11
C LYS A 300 -15.10 5.28 27.59
N SER A 301 -15.07 4.20 26.81
CA SER A 301 -16.24 3.38 26.48
C SER A 301 -15.97 1.92 26.82
N THR A 302 -17.03 1.13 26.91
CA THR A 302 -16.99 -0.31 27.14
C THR A 302 -17.55 -1.06 25.95
N LEU A 303 -17.25 -2.35 25.84
CA LEU A 303 -17.83 -3.21 24.79
C LEU A 303 -19.37 -3.28 24.81
N LYS A 304 -20.00 -2.99 25.95
CA LYS A 304 -21.47 -2.95 26.04
C LYS A 304 -22.04 -1.75 25.29
N ASP A 305 -21.35 -0.63 25.36
CA ASP A 305 -21.76 0.60 24.68
C ASP A 305 -21.77 0.41 23.16
N ASP A 306 -20.86 -0.41 22.62
CA ASP A 306 -20.80 -0.73 21.18
C ASP A 306 -21.92 -1.67 20.71
N LEU A 307 -22.45 -2.51 21.61
CA LEU A 307 -23.55 -3.43 21.31
C LEU A 307 -24.92 -2.73 21.29
N GLU A 308 -25.06 -1.66 22.07
CA GLU A 308 -26.33 -0.93 22.23
C GLU A 308 -26.32 0.42 21.50
N GLY A 309 -25.13 0.96 21.21
CA GLY A 309 -24.92 2.26 20.61
C GLY A 309 -25.16 2.32 19.11
N SER A 310 -25.26 3.54 18.58
CA SER A 310 -25.37 3.81 17.14
C SER A 310 -24.02 3.93 16.44
N LYS A 311 -22.92 4.00 17.22
CA LYS A 311 -21.56 4.21 16.76
C LYS A 311 -20.61 3.18 17.37
N LEU A 312 -19.65 2.71 16.59
CA LEU A 312 -18.57 1.84 17.08
C LEU A 312 -17.41 2.68 17.64
N VAL A 313 -17.31 2.79 18.96
CA VAL A 313 -16.33 3.62 19.66
C VAL A 313 -15.19 2.75 20.15
N LEU A 314 -13.99 2.94 19.60
CA LEU A 314 -12.83 2.12 19.99
C LEU A 314 -12.53 2.23 21.49
N ASN A 315 -12.22 1.08 22.07
CA ASN A 315 -11.74 0.93 23.44
C ASN A 315 -10.73 -0.23 23.50
N TYR A 316 -9.91 -0.25 24.56
CA TYR A 316 -8.90 -1.30 24.75
C TYR A 316 -9.52 -2.69 24.97
N GLU A 317 -10.75 -2.77 25.48
CA GLU A 317 -11.47 -4.04 25.63
C GLU A 317 -11.74 -4.69 24.26
N TYR A 318 -12.05 -3.89 23.23
CA TYR A 318 -12.24 -4.34 21.85
C TYR A 318 -10.98 -4.97 21.28
N PHE A 319 -9.84 -4.27 21.40
CA PHE A 319 -8.56 -4.81 20.93
C PHE A 319 -8.12 -6.04 21.72
N THR A 320 -8.38 -6.08 23.02
CA THR A 320 -8.16 -7.27 23.86
C THR A 320 -9.02 -8.43 23.36
N GLN A 321 -10.28 -8.18 23.00
CA GLN A 321 -11.17 -9.21 22.50
C GLN A 321 -10.74 -9.76 21.12
N LEU A 322 -10.21 -8.90 20.24
CA LEU A 322 -9.58 -9.32 18.99
C LEU A 322 -8.37 -10.22 19.26
N GLY A 323 -7.46 -9.76 20.14
CA GLY A 323 -6.24 -10.49 20.50
C GLY A 323 -6.53 -11.85 21.13
N LEU A 324 -7.48 -11.93 22.07
CA LEU A 324 -7.92 -13.19 22.68
C LEU A 324 -8.51 -14.16 21.66
N THR A 325 -9.33 -13.65 20.73
CA THR A 325 -9.93 -14.49 19.68
C THR A 325 -8.85 -15.05 18.76
N PHE A 326 -7.85 -14.23 18.41
CA PHE A 326 -6.71 -14.68 17.62
C PHE A 326 -5.85 -15.70 18.37
N ALA A 327 -5.53 -15.44 19.64
CA ALA A 327 -4.74 -16.33 20.49
C ALA A 327 -5.38 -17.73 20.60
N MET A 328 -6.70 -17.80 20.80
CA MET A 328 -7.43 -19.07 20.81
C MET A 328 -7.39 -19.78 19.46
N TYR A 329 -7.41 -19.05 18.34
CA TYR A 329 -7.35 -19.64 17.00
C TYR A 329 -5.98 -20.23 16.65
N ILE A 330 -4.90 -19.68 17.22
CA ILE A 330 -3.53 -20.13 16.96
C ILE A 330 -2.97 -21.09 18.01
N GLN A 331 -3.72 -21.38 19.08
CA GLN A 331 -3.24 -22.16 20.21
C GLN A 331 -2.66 -23.53 19.82
N ASP A 332 -3.26 -24.19 18.81
CA ASP A 332 -2.84 -25.51 18.35
C ASP A 332 -1.97 -25.45 17.07
N LYS A 333 -1.48 -24.26 16.70
CA LYS A 333 -0.71 -24.04 15.46
C LYS A 333 0.76 -23.82 15.78
N GLU A 334 1.63 -24.52 15.07
CA GLU A 334 3.09 -24.41 15.25
C GLU A 334 3.84 -24.21 13.93
N GLY A 335 5.12 -23.83 14.03
CA GLY A 335 6.02 -23.72 12.89
C GLY A 335 5.56 -22.71 11.84
N GLN A 336 5.57 -23.12 10.56
CA GLN A 336 5.24 -22.25 9.43
C GLN A 336 3.77 -21.81 9.43
N GLU A 337 2.85 -22.69 9.89
CA GLU A 337 1.43 -22.37 9.91
C GLU A 337 1.13 -21.22 10.88
N LEU A 338 1.79 -21.20 12.04
CA LEU A 338 1.70 -20.10 13.00
C LEU A 338 2.18 -18.78 12.39
N VAL A 339 3.33 -18.80 11.71
CA VAL A 339 3.90 -17.61 11.04
C VAL A 339 2.94 -17.08 9.98
N ASP A 340 2.34 -17.96 9.19
CA ASP A 340 1.39 -17.57 8.15
C ASP A 340 0.09 -17.01 8.75
N CYS A 341 -0.39 -17.58 9.85
CA CYS A 341 -1.54 -17.05 10.59
C CYS A 341 -1.26 -15.65 11.15
N ILE A 342 -0.08 -15.39 11.69
CA ILE A 342 0.33 -14.07 12.20
C ILE A 342 0.40 -13.05 11.07
N LYS A 343 1.02 -13.40 9.94
CA LYS A 343 1.07 -12.53 8.74
C LYS A 343 -0.33 -12.23 8.21
N GLN A 344 -1.20 -13.24 8.15
CA GLN A 344 -2.58 -13.07 7.73
C GLN A 344 -3.33 -12.14 8.69
N TYR A 345 -3.16 -12.31 10.00
CA TYR A 345 -3.80 -11.46 11.00
C TYR A 345 -3.35 -10.00 10.89
N ARG A 346 -2.06 -9.74 10.70
CA ARG A 346 -1.57 -8.37 10.46
C ARG A 346 -2.15 -7.80 9.16
N ARG A 347 -2.17 -8.57 8.07
CA ARG A 347 -2.65 -8.09 6.77
C ARG A 347 -4.16 -7.85 6.71
N TYR A 348 -4.96 -8.83 7.14
CA TYR A 348 -6.42 -8.86 6.96
C TYR A 348 -7.20 -8.83 8.28
N GLY A 349 -6.54 -9.17 9.39
CA GLY A 349 -7.17 -9.37 10.70
C GLY A 349 -7.72 -10.79 10.90
N LEU A 350 -8.61 -10.95 11.89
CA LEU A 350 -9.41 -12.16 12.09
C LEU A 350 -10.18 -12.56 10.83
N LEU A 351 -10.21 -13.86 10.55
CA LEU A 351 -11.15 -14.49 9.58
C LEU A 351 -12.22 -15.33 10.28
N HIS A 352 -12.13 -15.41 11.61
CA HIS A 352 -13.00 -16.19 12.48
C HIS A 352 -13.26 -15.40 13.75
N ALA A 353 -14.32 -14.60 13.73
CA ALA A 353 -14.75 -13.86 14.90
C ALA A 353 -15.53 -14.75 15.88
N ASN A 354 -15.37 -14.45 17.17
CA ASN A 354 -16.23 -14.99 18.21
C ASN A 354 -17.63 -14.35 18.17
N LYS A 355 -18.55 -14.87 18.98
CA LYS A 355 -19.94 -14.40 18.99
C LYS A 355 -20.06 -12.90 19.27
N LYS A 356 -19.31 -12.37 20.25
CA LYS A 356 -19.38 -10.94 20.63
C LYS A 356 -19.01 -10.02 19.46
N LEU A 357 -17.91 -10.30 18.79
CA LEU A 357 -17.45 -9.50 17.65
C LEU A 357 -18.44 -9.58 16.48
N LYS A 358 -19.00 -10.78 16.21
CA LYS A 358 -20.04 -10.97 15.19
C LYS A 358 -21.31 -10.17 15.49
N ASP A 359 -21.73 -10.14 16.76
CA ASP A 359 -22.91 -9.40 17.20
C ASP A 359 -22.70 -7.88 16.99
N ILE A 360 -21.51 -7.35 17.32
CA ILE A 360 -21.16 -5.93 17.08
C ILE A 360 -21.18 -5.59 15.59
N VAL A 361 -20.54 -6.42 14.74
CA VAL A 361 -20.51 -6.20 13.29
C VAL A 361 -21.91 -6.27 12.69
N ALA A 362 -22.72 -7.26 13.10
CA ALA A 362 -24.09 -7.43 12.63
C ALA A 362 -24.96 -6.23 13.03
N HIS A 363 -24.86 -5.77 14.27
CA HIS A 363 -25.54 -4.57 14.75
C HIS A 363 -25.14 -3.35 13.91
N ARG A 364 -23.84 -3.13 13.68
CA ARG A 364 -23.37 -1.98 12.91
C ARG A 364 -23.83 -2.01 11.46
N LYS A 365 -23.82 -3.19 10.82
CA LYS A 365 -24.34 -3.38 9.46
C LYS A 365 -25.85 -3.12 9.37
N SER A 366 -26.61 -3.42 10.42
CA SER A 366 -28.06 -3.18 10.45
C SER A 366 -28.43 -1.69 10.43
N LEU A 367 -27.53 -0.84 10.93
CA LEU A 367 -27.69 0.61 10.99
C LEU A 367 -27.32 1.31 9.68
N GLN A 368 -26.78 0.59 8.69
CA GLN A 368 -26.42 1.15 7.39
C GLN A 368 -27.32 0.60 6.28
N PRO A 369 -27.60 1.40 5.24
CA PRO A 369 -28.27 0.88 4.07
C PRO A 369 -27.39 -0.23 3.45
N PRO A 370 -27.99 -1.35 2.99
CA PRO A 370 -27.25 -2.40 2.31
C PRO A 370 -26.56 -1.84 1.06
N SER A 371 -25.33 -2.27 0.80
CA SER A 371 -24.55 -1.85 -0.37
C SER A 371 -25.28 -2.17 -1.69
N ASP A 372 -25.04 -1.41 -2.76
CA ASP A 372 -25.69 -1.59 -4.06
C ASP A 372 -25.53 -3.03 -4.60
N ASN A 373 -24.38 -3.65 -4.38
CA ASN A 373 -24.14 -5.07 -4.69
C ASN A 373 -24.98 -6.03 -3.83
N ALA A 374 -25.17 -5.73 -2.55
CA ALA A 374 -26.04 -6.54 -1.70
C ALA A 374 -27.51 -6.37 -2.10
N GLN A 375 -27.92 -5.17 -2.52
CA GLN A 375 -29.26 -4.89 -3.01
C GLN A 375 -29.55 -5.66 -4.30
N SER A 376 -28.63 -5.67 -5.26
CA SER A 376 -28.81 -6.41 -6.52
C SER A 376 -28.86 -7.93 -6.31
N ILE A 377 -28.03 -8.48 -5.41
CA ILE A 377 -28.09 -9.90 -5.04
C ILE A 377 -29.43 -10.24 -4.37
N LEU A 378 -29.89 -9.42 -3.43
CA LEU A 378 -31.18 -9.62 -2.74
C LEU A 378 -32.37 -9.51 -3.70
N GLU A 379 -32.30 -8.59 -4.66
CA GLU A 379 -33.32 -8.44 -5.70
C GLU A 379 -33.36 -9.66 -6.62
N ASN A 380 -32.20 -10.17 -7.05
CA ASN A 380 -32.10 -11.39 -7.84
C ASN A 380 -32.65 -12.61 -7.08
N GLU A 381 -32.26 -12.81 -5.82
CA GLU A 381 -32.82 -13.89 -4.98
C GLU A 381 -34.35 -13.76 -4.82
N ARG A 382 -34.86 -12.53 -4.70
CA ARG A 382 -36.29 -12.28 -4.60
C ARG A 382 -37.01 -12.59 -5.91
N LEU A 383 -36.41 -12.28 -7.06
CA LEU A 383 -36.92 -12.61 -8.38
C LEU A 383 -36.92 -14.12 -8.61
N GLU A 384 -35.85 -14.81 -8.23
CA GLU A 384 -35.76 -16.28 -8.31
C GLU A 384 -36.81 -16.96 -7.42
N ARG A 385 -37.00 -16.50 -6.18
CA ARG A 385 -38.06 -17.01 -5.30
C ARG A 385 -39.44 -16.78 -5.90
N LYS A 386 -39.71 -15.61 -6.47
CA LYS A 386 -40.97 -15.34 -7.17
C LYS A 386 -41.15 -16.27 -8.37
N ALA A 387 -40.10 -16.48 -9.16
CA ALA A 387 -40.13 -17.38 -10.31
C ALA A 387 -40.37 -18.85 -9.89
N ALA A 388 -39.73 -19.30 -8.80
CA ALA A 388 -39.93 -20.63 -8.22
C ALA A 388 -41.36 -20.81 -7.71
N THR A 389 -41.92 -19.83 -6.99
CA THR A 389 -43.32 -19.86 -6.54
C THR A 389 -44.30 -19.85 -7.71
N GLN A 390 -44.01 -19.09 -8.78
CA GLN A 390 -44.84 -19.10 -10.00
C GLN A 390 -44.78 -20.43 -10.74
N ARG A 391 -43.61 -21.08 -10.83
CA ARG A 391 -43.47 -22.44 -11.38
C ARG A 391 -44.25 -23.46 -10.54
N TRP A 392 -44.19 -23.33 -9.21
CA TRP A 392 -44.97 -24.18 -8.29
C TRP A 392 -46.47 -24.02 -8.53
N ALA A 393 -46.96 -22.78 -8.65
CA ALA A 393 -48.36 -22.49 -8.92
C ALA A 393 -48.85 -22.97 -10.30
N ARG A 394 -47.94 -23.13 -11.28
CA ARG A 394 -48.25 -23.64 -12.63
C ARG A 394 -48.17 -25.17 -12.73
N GLY A 395 -47.80 -25.88 -11.67
CA GLY A 395 -47.68 -27.34 -11.68
C GLY A 395 -46.50 -27.86 -12.51
N GLU A 396 -45.52 -27.02 -12.82
CA GLU A 396 -44.31 -27.38 -13.58
C GLU A 396 -43.27 -28.05 -12.66
N PHE A 397 -43.56 -29.25 -12.14
CA PHE A 397 -42.64 -29.97 -11.25
C PHE A 397 -41.80 -31.07 -11.90
N ASP A 398 -42.12 -31.48 -13.13
CA ASP A 398 -41.52 -32.69 -13.74
C ASP A 398 -40.64 -32.41 -14.95
N LYS A 399 -39.65 -31.54 -14.79
CA LYS A 399 -38.41 -31.67 -15.58
C LYS A 399 -37.22 -31.58 -14.65
N LYS A 400 -36.64 -32.76 -14.32
CA LYS A 400 -35.23 -32.85 -13.94
C LYS A 400 -34.43 -32.00 -14.95
N PRO A 401 -33.39 -31.27 -14.52
CA PRO A 401 -32.50 -30.64 -15.46
C PRO A 401 -31.88 -31.76 -16.30
N SER A 402 -32.37 -31.93 -17.53
CA SER A 402 -31.75 -32.79 -18.52
C SER A 402 -30.45 -32.12 -18.92
N ASP A 403 -29.34 -32.80 -18.65
CA ASP A 403 -28.02 -32.82 -19.31
C ASP A 403 -27.75 -31.89 -20.52
N GLU A 404 -28.10 -30.61 -20.47
CA GLU A 404 -27.81 -29.61 -21.53
C GLU A 404 -26.74 -28.58 -21.13
N ALA A 405 -26.10 -28.76 -19.96
CA ALA A 405 -24.98 -27.93 -19.53
C ALA A 405 -23.61 -28.61 -19.73
N ALA A 406 -23.48 -29.46 -20.76
CA ALA A 406 -22.22 -30.09 -21.14
C ALA A 406 -21.94 -29.91 -22.64
N ASN A 407 -21.86 -28.66 -23.12
CA ASN A 407 -21.02 -28.36 -24.29
C ASN A 407 -20.73 -26.84 -24.42
N PRO A 408 -19.58 -26.33 -23.96
CA PRO A 408 -19.17 -24.96 -24.25
C PRO A 408 -18.36 -24.96 -25.56
N ASP A 409 -19.00 -25.29 -26.68
CA ASP A 409 -18.33 -25.18 -27.98
C ASP A 409 -19.38 -25.00 -29.08
N LYS A 410 -19.73 -23.73 -29.33
CA LYS A 410 -20.26 -23.16 -30.59
C LYS A 410 -20.77 -21.73 -30.35
N SER A 411 -19.85 -20.78 -30.28
CA SER A 411 -20.15 -19.38 -30.63
C SER A 411 -18.88 -18.67 -31.12
N ILE A 412 -18.21 -19.28 -32.10
CA ILE A 412 -17.31 -18.58 -33.02
C ILE A 412 -17.61 -19.15 -34.40
N GLU A 413 -18.65 -18.63 -35.05
CA GLU A 413 -18.83 -18.59 -36.51
C GLU A 413 -20.24 -18.08 -36.81
N SER A 414 -20.36 -16.77 -37.04
CA SER A 414 -21.15 -16.18 -38.14
C SER A 414 -21.47 -14.72 -37.82
N GLU A 415 -20.53 -13.82 -38.08
CA GLU A 415 -20.89 -12.45 -38.44
C GLU A 415 -19.98 -12.01 -39.60
N LYS A 416 -20.49 -12.25 -40.80
CA LYS A 416 -20.09 -11.61 -42.05
C LYS A 416 -21.35 -11.22 -42.80
N VAL A 417 -21.28 -10.03 -43.41
CA VAL A 417 -22.21 -9.41 -44.38
C VAL A 417 -23.40 -8.72 -43.69
N GLU A 418 -23.60 -7.40 -43.77
CA GLU A 418 -23.34 -6.42 -44.85
C GLU A 418 -22.23 -5.38 -44.61
#